data_AF-A0A4Y7KIE7-F1
#
_entry.id   AF-A0A4Y7KIE7-F1
#
_cell.length_a   1.000
_cell.length_b   1.000
_cell.length_c   1.000
_cell.angle_alpha   90.00
_cell.angle_beta   90.00
_cell.angle_gamma   90.00
#
_symmetry.space_group_name_H-M   'P 1'
#
loop_
_entity.id
_entity.type
_entity.pdbx_description
1 polymer ?
#
loop_
_entity_poly.entity_id
_entity_poly.type
_entity_poly.pdbx_seq_one_letter_code
_entity_poly.pdbx_strand_id
1 'polypeptide(L)'
;MKLHVKDPSRKGDNNDTMAQILMKMKPSLSGYVKFLVYSKVVYDALEKIVMNADYSSYAELRNTGLERSGALANDLEWFKEVMGIQIPSPTTSGISYASYLEEIAVKNPKAIFCHFYNIYFGLATGGRMVGKRVQASEKILENKELEFYKWNNGEISELLQNAREKLNKVTESWTREEKDQCLEETEISFKYSEDIMKLIIS
;
A
#
# COMPACT_ATOMS: atom_id res chain seq x y z
N MET A 1 0.04 -5.28 -13.62
CA MET A 1 -0.26 -4.78 -14.98
C MET A 1 0.60 -5.56 -15.96
N LYS A 2 0.26 -5.60 -17.27
CA LYS A 2 1.04 -6.34 -18.30
C LYS A 2 2.54 -6.04 -18.25
N LEU A 3 2.88 -4.83 -17.81
CA LEU A 3 4.25 -4.36 -17.62
C LEU A 3 5.03 -5.12 -16.51
N HIS A 4 4.37 -5.53 -15.42
CA HIS A 4 5.01 -6.24 -14.29
C HIS A 4 4.95 -7.76 -14.51
N VAL A 5 5.89 -8.28 -15.31
CA VAL A 5 5.93 -9.72 -15.69
C VAL A 5 6.73 -10.59 -14.70
N LYS A 6 7.58 -9.98 -13.86
CA LYS A 6 8.40 -10.69 -12.85
C LYS A 6 7.96 -10.30 -11.44
N ASP A 7 7.94 -11.27 -10.53
CA ASP A 7 7.74 -11.04 -9.09
C ASP A 7 9.01 -10.38 -8.50
N PRO A 8 8.98 -9.08 -8.17
CA PRO A 8 10.15 -8.35 -7.68
C PRO A 8 10.53 -8.77 -6.26
N SER A 9 9.58 -9.32 -5.49
CA SER A 9 9.80 -9.78 -4.11
C SER A 9 10.78 -10.96 -4.02
N ARG A 10 11.15 -11.57 -5.15
CA ARG A 10 12.03 -12.75 -5.24
C ARG A 10 13.40 -12.48 -5.90
N LYS A 11 13.77 -11.22 -6.15
CA LYS A 11 15.12 -10.90 -6.66
C LYS A 11 16.15 -10.93 -5.53
N GLY A 12 16.77 -12.09 -5.32
CA GLY A 12 17.92 -12.28 -4.43
C GLY A 12 18.08 -13.73 -4.00
N ASP A 13 19.32 -14.21 -3.89
CA ASP A 13 19.61 -15.56 -3.38
C ASP A 13 19.16 -15.67 -1.90
N ASN A 14 18.21 -16.57 -1.64
CA ASN A 14 17.90 -17.19 -0.34
C ASN A 14 17.63 -16.30 0.89
N ASN A 15 16.92 -15.17 0.77
CA ASN A 15 16.36 -14.46 1.95
C ASN A 15 14.83 -14.48 1.95
N ASP A 16 14.23 -14.70 3.12
CA ASP A 16 12.78 -14.62 3.33
C ASP A 16 12.26 -13.21 2.96
N THR A 17 11.15 -13.13 2.23
CA THR A 17 10.40 -11.88 2.03
C THR A 17 9.97 -11.28 3.35
N MET A 18 9.71 -9.96 3.39
CA MET A 18 9.23 -9.33 4.61
C MET A 18 7.92 -9.94 5.13
N ALA A 19 7.01 -10.34 4.24
CA ALA A 19 5.81 -11.08 4.62
C ALA A 19 6.14 -12.43 5.30
N GLN A 20 7.13 -13.18 4.80
CA GLN A 20 7.57 -14.43 5.42
C GLN A 20 8.24 -14.19 6.79
N ILE A 21 9.01 -13.12 6.94
CA ILE A 21 9.59 -12.72 8.24
C ILE A 21 8.48 -12.40 9.23
N LEU A 22 7.49 -11.60 8.83
CA LEU A 22 6.34 -11.25 9.67
C LEU A 22 5.50 -12.47 10.07
N MET A 23 5.45 -13.52 9.24
CA MET A 23 4.78 -14.77 9.61
C MET A 23 5.51 -15.52 10.73
N LYS A 24 6.85 -15.43 10.78
CA LYS A 24 7.71 -16.09 11.78
C LYS A 24 7.84 -15.29 13.08
N MET A 25 7.71 -13.97 13.01
CA MET A 25 7.87 -13.07 14.16
C MET A 25 6.53 -12.77 14.85
N LYS A 26 6.60 -12.34 16.11
CA LYS A 26 5.43 -11.93 16.89
C LYS A 26 5.17 -10.43 16.67
N PRO A 27 4.00 -10.03 16.16
CA PRO A 27 3.65 -8.62 16.03
C PRO A 27 3.45 -7.97 17.39
N SER A 28 3.69 -6.66 17.47
CA SER A 28 3.38 -5.84 18.64
C SER A 28 2.20 -4.90 18.34
N LEU A 29 1.39 -4.60 19.35
CA LEU A 29 0.26 -3.68 19.20
C LEU A 29 0.72 -2.26 18.83
N SER A 30 1.75 -1.75 19.54
CA SER A 30 2.33 -0.41 19.27
C SER A 30 2.94 -0.31 17.87
N GLY A 31 3.70 -1.33 17.48
CA GLY A 31 4.30 -1.43 16.15
C GLY A 31 3.24 -1.52 15.05
N TYR A 32 2.18 -2.29 15.28
CA TYR A 32 1.07 -2.40 14.33
C TYR A 32 0.30 -1.09 14.16
N VAL A 33 0.03 -0.35 15.25
CA VAL A 33 -0.59 0.99 15.15
C VAL A 33 0.30 1.95 14.38
N LYS A 34 1.63 1.94 14.58
CA LYS A 34 2.57 2.74 13.76
C LYS A 34 2.52 2.35 12.29
N PHE A 35 2.47 1.06 11.98
CA PHE A 35 2.31 0.55 10.62
C PHE A 35 1.03 1.12 9.96
N LEU A 36 -0.09 1.16 10.67
CA LEU A 36 -1.35 1.71 10.15
C LEU A 36 -1.26 3.23 9.94
N VAL A 37 -0.66 3.97 10.87
CA VAL A 37 -0.43 5.43 10.71
C VAL A 37 0.41 5.71 9.46
N TYR A 38 1.51 4.98 9.26
CA TYR A 38 2.42 5.23 8.15
C TYR A 38 1.80 4.79 6.83
N SER A 39 1.05 3.68 6.84
CA SER A 39 0.24 3.27 5.70
C SER A 39 -0.76 4.35 5.33
N LYS A 40 -1.47 4.94 6.30
CA LYS A 40 -2.45 6.00 6.03
C LYS A 40 -1.81 7.21 5.36
N VAL A 41 -0.65 7.64 5.83
CA VAL A 41 0.11 8.75 5.22
C VAL A 41 0.42 8.46 3.75
N VAL A 42 0.79 7.23 3.41
CA VAL A 42 1.06 6.81 2.02
C VAL A 42 -0.21 6.80 1.17
N TYR A 43 -1.31 6.22 1.67
CA TYR A 43 -2.58 6.21 0.95
C TYR A 43 -3.14 7.61 0.76
N ASP A 44 -3.09 8.48 1.79
CA ASP A 44 -3.53 9.87 1.69
C ASP A 44 -2.77 10.62 0.59
N ALA A 45 -1.45 10.46 0.53
CA ALA A 45 -0.63 11.10 -0.49
C ALA A 45 -0.98 10.58 -1.89
N LEU A 46 -1.06 9.26 -2.07
CA LEU A 46 -1.36 8.66 -3.36
C LEU A 46 -2.77 9.03 -3.85
N GLU A 47 -3.77 8.97 -2.98
CA GLU A 47 -5.14 9.36 -3.29
C GLU A 47 -5.23 10.85 -3.65
N LYS A 48 -4.53 11.73 -2.90
CA LYS A 48 -4.44 13.17 -3.20
C LYS A 48 -3.78 13.45 -4.55
N ILE A 49 -2.66 12.79 -4.87
CA ILE A 49 -1.97 12.91 -6.16
C ILE A 49 -2.92 12.54 -7.32
N VAL A 50 -3.60 11.41 -7.19
CA VAL A 50 -4.55 10.92 -8.20
C VAL A 50 -5.75 11.88 -8.36
N MET A 51 -6.20 12.52 -7.28
CA MET A 51 -7.31 13.48 -7.31
C MET A 51 -6.92 14.83 -7.94
N ASN A 52 -5.71 15.34 -7.69
CA ASN A 52 -5.30 16.69 -8.12
C ASN A 52 -5.08 16.84 -9.64
N ALA A 53 -5.10 15.74 -10.41
CA ALA A 53 -5.30 15.75 -11.86
C ALA A 53 -4.25 16.41 -12.76
N ASP A 54 -3.08 16.83 -12.26
CA ASP A 54 -2.06 17.48 -13.10
C ASP A 54 -1.62 16.62 -14.30
N TYR A 55 -1.69 15.29 -14.14
CA TYR A 55 -1.57 14.33 -15.23
C TYR A 55 -2.92 13.69 -15.55
N SER A 56 -3.45 13.96 -16.74
CA SER A 56 -4.82 13.59 -17.13
C SER A 56 -5.13 12.10 -16.98
N SER A 57 -4.15 11.23 -17.20
CA SER A 57 -4.31 9.78 -17.08
C SER A 57 -4.59 9.30 -15.65
N TYR A 58 -4.35 10.13 -14.62
CA TYR A 58 -4.74 9.80 -13.24
C TYR A 58 -6.24 9.71 -13.05
N ALA A 59 -7.06 10.29 -13.94
CA ALA A 59 -8.50 10.14 -13.88
C ALA A 59 -8.95 8.66 -13.91
N GLU A 60 -8.18 7.80 -14.57
CA GLU A 60 -8.45 6.35 -14.62
C GLU A 60 -8.22 5.66 -13.26
N LEU A 61 -7.43 6.27 -12.36
CA LEU A 61 -7.11 5.72 -11.04
C LEU A 61 -8.02 6.22 -9.91
N ARG A 62 -9.01 7.08 -10.22
CA ARG A 62 -9.98 7.60 -9.24
C ARG A 62 -11.12 6.63 -9.02
N ASN A 63 -11.65 6.63 -7.79
CA ASN A 63 -12.87 5.92 -7.42
C ASN A 63 -12.84 4.46 -7.88
N THR A 64 -11.70 3.82 -7.69
CA THR A 64 -11.47 2.42 -8.08
C THR A 64 -12.13 1.44 -7.13
N GLY A 65 -12.53 1.91 -5.94
CA GLY A 65 -12.96 1.09 -4.82
C GLY A 65 -11.79 0.53 -4.02
N LEU A 66 -10.54 0.73 -4.47
CA LEU A 66 -9.35 0.24 -3.78
C LEU A 66 -8.87 1.18 -2.68
N GLU A 67 -9.29 2.45 -2.69
CA GLU A 67 -8.91 3.53 -1.76
C GLU A 67 -8.99 3.07 -0.30
N ARG A 68 -7.97 3.40 0.51
CA ARG A 68 -7.80 2.89 1.88
C ARG A 68 -7.73 3.98 2.94
N SER A 69 -7.55 5.24 2.58
CA SER A 69 -7.42 6.35 3.55
C SER A 69 -8.58 6.42 4.53
N GLY A 70 -9.82 6.29 4.04
CA GLY A 70 -11.02 6.29 4.90
C GLY A 70 -11.07 5.09 5.85
N ALA A 71 -10.81 3.88 5.34
CA ALA A 71 -10.79 2.67 6.15
C ALA A 71 -9.73 2.73 7.26
N LEU A 72 -8.54 3.24 6.93
CA LEU A 72 -7.46 3.44 7.90
C LEU A 72 -7.80 4.51 8.94
N ALA A 73 -8.52 5.58 8.56
CA ALA A 73 -9.00 6.57 9.53
C ALA A 73 -9.95 5.93 10.55
N ASN A 74 -10.93 5.16 10.08
CA ASN A 74 -11.89 4.46 10.95
C ASN A 74 -11.20 3.47 11.89
N ASP A 75 -10.24 2.70 11.39
CA ASP A 75 -9.50 1.75 12.22
C ASP A 75 -8.64 2.45 13.29
N LEU A 76 -7.97 3.56 12.94
CA LEU A 76 -7.19 4.33 13.90
C LEU A 76 -8.07 5.01 14.97
N GLU A 77 -9.26 5.47 14.59
CA GLU A 77 -10.26 5.98 15.54
C GLU A 77 -10.73 4.88 16.48
N TRP A 78 -11.01 3.67 15.97
CA TRP A 78 -11.35 2.52 16.80
C TRP A 78 -10.25 2.17 17.81
N PHE A 79 -8.96 2.20 17.41
CA PHE A 79 -7.85 2.00 18.36
C PHE A 79 -7.81 3.08 19.45
N LYS A 80 -8.12 4.32 19.11
CA LYS A 80 -8.16 5.42 20.07
C LYS A 80 -9.33 5.29 21.04
N GLU A 81 -10.53 5.04 20.53
CA GLU A 81 -11.77 5.09 21.32
C GLU A 81 -12.05 3.81 22.09
N VAL A 82 -11.83 2.65 21.47
CA VAL A 82 -12.17 1.34 22.05
C VAL A 82 -10.99 0.75 22.79
N MET A 83 -9.80 0.79 22.20
CA MET A 83 -8.58 0.22 22.80
C MET A 83 -7.83 1.22 23.70
N GLY A 84 -8.23 2.49 23.74
CA GLY A 84 -7.58 3.53 24.55
C GLY A 84 -6.14 3.83 24.14
N ILE A 85 -5.75 3.53 22.90
CA ILE A 85 -4.38 3.68 22.42
C ILE A 85 -4.15 5.12 21.95
N GLN A 86 -3.05 5.73 22.40
CA GLN A 86 -2.59 6.99 21.83
C GLN A 86 -2.03 6.75 20.42
N ILE A 87 -2.67 7.35 19.42
CA ILE A 87 -2.21 7.28 18.03
C ILE A 87 -0.97 8.17 17.87
N PRO A 88 0.21 7.62 17.51
CA PRO A 88 1.42 8.41 17.35
C PRO A 88 1.32 9.29 16.11
N SER A 89 1.93 10.47 16.16
CA SER A 89 2.19 11.25 14.94
C SER A 89 3.27 10.58 14.10
N PRO A 90 3.19 10.63 12.75
CA PRO A 90 4.22 10.05 11.90
C PRO A 90 5.54 10.80 12.09
N THR A 91 6.65 10.07 12.16
CA THR A 91 7.99 10.67 12.19
C THR A 91 8.44 11.06 10.78
N THR A 92 9.62 11.67 10.65
CA THR A 92 10.25 11.94 9.35
C THR A 92 10.36 10.68 8.49
N SER A 93 10.69 9.52 9.07
CA SER A 93 10.70 8.26 8.31
C SER A 93 9.30 7.82 7.91
N GLY A 94 8.28 8.12 8.72
CA GLY A 94 6.88 7.78 8.43
C GLY A 94 6.23 8.60 7.33
N ILE A 95 6.77 9.77 7.01
CA ILE A 95 6.33 10.58 5.89
C ILE A 95 7.22 10.42 4.64
N SER A 96 8.34 9.69 4.73
CA SER A 96 9.34 9.62 3.66
C SER A 96 8.78 9.07 2.35
N TYR A 97 7.97 8.01 2.41
CA TYR A 97 7.38 7.44 1.21
C TYR A 97 6.32 8.37 0.60
N ALA A 98 5.45 8.98 1.41
CA ALA A 98 4.51 9.99 0.92
C ALA A 98 5.22 11.18 0.26
N SER A 99 6.31 11.66 0.86
CA SER A 99 7.12 12.75 0.31
C SER A 99 7.74 12.36 -1.04
N TYR A 100 8.23 11.12 -1.14
CA TYR A 100 8.74 10.56 -2.39
C TYR A 100 7.66 10.47 -3.48
N LEU A 101 6.44 10.04 -3.11
CA LEU A 101 5.31 9.98 -4.04
C LEU A 101 4.95 11.39 -4.55
N GLU A 102 4.90 12.39 -3.67
CA GLU A 102 4.63 13.77 -4.06
C GLU A 102 5.74 14.33 -4.99
N GLU A 103 7.01 14.02 -4.71
CA GLU A 103 8.14 14.42 -5.56
C GLU A 103 8.12 13.75 -6.94
N ILE A 104 7.94 12.43 -6.98
CA ILE A 104 7.97 11.67 -8.23
C ILE A 104 6.73 11.96 -9.08
N ALA A 105 5.59 12.28 -8.47
CA ALA A 105 4.39 12.73 -9.22
C ALA A 105 4.67 13.97 -10.07
N VAL A 106 5.55 14.86 -9.62
CA VAL A 106 5.96 16.06 -10.38
C VAL A 106 7.05 15.72 -11.40
N LYS A 107 8.08 14.96 -11.00
CA LYS A 107 9.25 14.67 -11.85
C LYS A 107 8.95 13.66 -12.95
N ASN A 108 8.20 12.63 -12.62
CA ASN A 108 7.82 11.54 -13.52
C ASN A 108 6.39 11.05 -13.18
N PRO A 109 5.35 11.74 -13.66
CA PRO A 109 3.97 11.37 -13.34
C PRO A 109 3.60 9.90 -13.65
N LYS A 110 4.27 9.28 -14.63
CA LYS A 110 4.04 7.88 -15.01
C LYS A 110 4.50 6.89 -13.93
N ALA A 111 5.51 7.26 -13.12
CA ALA A 111 5.97 6.47 -11.97
C ALA A 111 4.85 6.12 -10.98
N ILE A 112 3.88 7.03 -10.81
CA ILE A 112 2.76 6.84 -9.88
C ILE A 112 1.92 5.60 -10.23
N PHE A 113 1.86 5.20 -11.50
CA PHE A 113 1.16 3.97 -11.89
C PHE A 113 1.86 2.71 -11.34
N CYS A 114 3.19 2.72 -11.26
CA CYS A 114 3.98 1.66 -10.63
C CYS A 114 3.68 1.57 -9.13
N HIS A 115 3.77 2.70 -8.43
CA HIS A 115 3.49 2.77 -7.00
C HIS A 115 2.05 2.38 -6.67
N PHE A 116 1.08 2.92 -7.42
CA PHE A 116 -0.33 2.55 -7.31
C PHE A 116 -0.51 1.04 -7.44
N TYR A 117 0.05 0.44 -8.48
CA TYR A 117 -0.03 -1.00 -8.70
C TYR A 117 0.57 -1.77 -7.53
N ASN A 118 1.81 -1.48 -7.16
CA ASN A 118 2.51 -2.24 -6.11
C ASN A 118 1.86 -2.09 -4.73
N ILE A 119 1.42 -0.88 -4.36
CA ILE A 119 0.77 -0.60 -3.06
C ILE A 119 -0.58 -1.33 -2.97
N TYR A 120 -1.49 -1.08 -3.90
CA TYR A 120 -2.85 -1.63 -3.83
C TYR A 120 -2.90 -3.13 -4.11
N PHE A 121 -2.18 -3.61 -5.13
CA PHE A 121 -2.17 -5.05 -5.42
C PHE A 121 -1.36 -5.82 -4.36
N GLY A 122 -0.31 -5.21 -3.80
CA GLY A 122 0.45 -5.78 -2.69
C GLY A 122 -0.41 -5.99 -1.44
N LEU A 123 -1.22 -5.00 -1.06
CA LEU A 123 -2.18 -5.14 0.04
C LEU A 123 -3.20 -6.27 -0.22
N ALA A 124 -3.80 -6.29 -1.42
CA ALA A 124 -4.88 -7.22 -1.72
C ALA A 124 -4.40 -8.68 -1.83
N THR A 125 -3.16 -8.90 -2.22
CA THR A 125 -2.55 -10.24 -2.34
C THR A 125 -1.87 -10.70 -1.06
N GLY A 126 -0.82 -10.00 -0.62
CA GLY A 126 -0.01 -10.36 0.54
C GLY A 126 -0.46 -9.70 1.85
N GLY A 127 -0.86 -8.42 1.80
CA GLY A 127 -1.19 -7.64 3.00
C GLY A 127 -2.35 -8.20 3.82
N ARG A 128 -3.34 -8.84 3.18
CA ARG A 128 -4.43 -9.53 3.91
C ARG A 128 -3.93 -10.71 4.75
N MET A 129 -2.92 -11.44 4.30
CA MET A 129 -2.35 -12.54 5.08
C MET A 129 -1.65 -12.01 6.33
N VAL A 130 -0.92 -10.89 6.19
CA VAL A 130 -0.32 -10.18 7.32
C VAL A 130 -1.40 -9.71 8.30
N GLY A 131 -2.48 -9.08 7.81
CA GLY A 131 -3.61 -8.67 8.65
C GLY A 131 -4.22 -9.82 9.46
N LYS A 132 -4.47 -10.97 8.82
CA LYS A 132 -4.96 -12.19 9.49
C LYS A 132 -3.98 -12.71 10.54
N ARG A 133 -2.67 -12.71 10.26
CA ARG A 133 -1.63 -13.14 11.20
C ARG A 133 -1.58 -12.25 12.43
N VAL A 134 -1.74 -10.94 12.24
CA VAL A 134 -1.79 -9.95 13.32
C VAL A 134 -3.04 -10.14 14.17
N GLN A 135 -4.22 -10.31 13.55
CA GLN A 135 -5.47 -10.60 14.25
C GLN A 135 -5.39 -11.91 15.08
N ALA A 136 -4.76 -12.95 14.52
CA ALA A 136 -4.58 -14.23 15.19
C ALA A 136 -3.54 -14.19 16.32
N SER A 137 -2.68 -13.17 16.36
CA SER A 137 -1.67 -13.02 17.40
C SER A 137 -2.31 -12.43 18.66
N GLU A 138 -2.45 -13.25 19.69
CA GLU A 138 -2.75 -12.82 21.08
C GLU A 138 -3.98 -11.91 21.25
N LYS A 139 -4.97 -12.00 20.36
CA LYS A 139 -6.18 -11.18 20.42
C LYS A 139 -5.89 -9.67 20.55
N ILE A 140 -4.76 -9.19 20.01
CA ILE A 140 -4.37 -7.77 20.13
C ILE A 140 -5.39 -6.81 19.49
N LEU A 141 -6.30 -7.33 18.67
CA LEU A 141 -7.41 -6.61 18.06
C LEU A 141 -8.77 -6.93 18.67
N GLU A 142 -8.86 -7.65 19.80
CA GLU A 142 -10.13 -8.06 20.43
C GLU A 142 -11.11 -8.77 19.46
N ASN A 143 -10.58 -9.53 18.51
CA ASN A 143 -11.32 -10.15 17.39
C ASN A 143 -11.94 -9.17 16.38
N LYS A 144 -11.68 -7.85 16.49
CA LYS A 144 -11.99 -6.89 15.44
C LYS A 144 -11.24 -7.28 14.17
N GLU A 145 -11.98 -7.32 13.08
CA GLU A 145 -11.40 -7.35 11.74
C GLU A 145 -11.37 -5.91 11.24
N LEU A 146 -10.17 -5.41 10.95
CA LEU A 146 -9.94 -4.03 10.52
C LEU A 146 -10.54 -3.76 9.14
N GLU A 147 -11.08 -2.56 8.97
CA GLU A 147 -11.66 -2.08 7.70
C GLU A 147 -10.61 -1.94 6.61
N PHE A 148 -9.35 -1.70 6.97
CA PHE A 148 -8.22 -1.65 6.06
C PHE A 148 -8.15 -2.88 5.12
N TYR A 149 -8.59 -4.05 5.61
CA TYR A 149 -8.61 -5.31 4.85
C TYR A 149 -9.99 -5.67 4.27
N LYS A 150 -10.97 -4.76 4.32
CA LYS A 150 -12.35 -4.97 3.84
C LYS A 150 -12.68 -4.06 2.66
N TRP A 151 -13.35 -4.61 1.66
CA TRP A 151 -13.85 -3.85 0.51
C TRP A 151 -15.37 -3.97 0.47
N ASN A 152 -16.06 -2.85 0.67
CA ASN A 152 -17.53 -2.82 0.77
C ASN A 152 -18.20 -2.59 -0.59
N ASN A 153 -17.45 -2.15 -1.60
CA ASN A 153 -17.98 -1.73 -2.91
C ASN A 153 -17.79 -2.79 -4.00
N GLY A 154 -17.63 -4.06 -3.64
CA GLY A 154 -17.50 -5.17 -4.58
C GLY A 154 -16.48 -6.22 -4.17
N GLU A 155 -16.43 -7.31 -4.93
CA GLU A 155 -15.45 -8.37 -4.74
C GLU A 155 -14.04 -7.87 -5.09
N ILE A 156 -13.08 -8.12 -4.20
CA ILE A 156 -11.71 -7.64 -4.38
C ILE A 156 -11.09 -8.13 -5.71
N SER A 157 -11.42 -9.34 -6.17
CA SER A 157 -10.97 -9.86 -7.46
C SER A 157 -11.44 -9.01 -8.63
N GLU A 158 -12.69 -8.53 -8.59
CA GLU A 158 -13.28 -7.69 -9.63
C GLU A 158 -12.67 -6.28 -9.58
N LEU A 159 -12.53 -5.70 -8.38
CA LEU A 159 -11.89 -4.39 -8.20
C LEU A 159 -10.46 -4.39 -8.76
N LEU A 160 -9.68 -5.42 -8.45
CA LEU A 160 -8.32 -5.58 -8.97
C LEU A 160 -8.29 -5.80 -10.49
N GLN A 161 -9.24 -6.55 -11.03
CA GLN A 161 -9.32 -6.78 -12.47
C GLN A 161 -9.63 -5.48 -13.21
N ASN A 162 -10.63 -4.72 -12.74
CA ASN A 162 -11.00 -3.42 -13.31
C ASN A 162 -9.82 -2.42 -13.24
N ALA A 163 -9.16 -2.32 -12.08
CA ALA A 163 -7.97 -1.48 -11.94
C ALA A 163 -6.84 -1.91 -12.89
N ARG A 164 -6.63 -3.22 -13.07
CA ARG A 164 -5.62 -3.76 -13.98
C ARG A 164 -5.92 -3.40 -15.43
N GLU A 165 -7.17 -3.46 -15.86
CA GLU A 165 -7.59 -3.09 -17.21
C GLU A 165 -7.35 -1.61 -17.50
N LYS A 166 -7.72 -0.74 -16.55
CA LYS A 166 -7.44 0.70 -16.64
C LYS A 166 -5.95 1.01 -16.70
N LEU A 167 -5.15 0.38 -15.84
CA LEU A 167 -3.68 0.48 -15.89
C LEU A 167 -3.13 0.05 -17.25
N ASN A 168 -3.57 -1.10 -17.77
CA ASN A 168 -3.12 -1.59 -19.07
C ASN A 168 -3.47 -0.61 -20.19
N LYS A 169 -4.71 -0.10 -20.23
CA LYS A 169 -5.16 0.89 -21.22
C LYS A 169 -4.29 2.14 -21.24
N VAL A 170 -3.92 2.68 -20.07
CA VAL A 170 -3.03 3.85 -19.99
C VAL A 170 -1.64 3.49 -20.55
N THR A 171 -1.07 2.37 -20.10
CA THR A 171 0.28 1.95 -20.48
C THR A 171 0.42 1.51 -21.94
N GLU A 172 -0.66 1.17 -22.63
CA GLU A 172 -0.61 0.77 -24.05
C GLU A 172 -0.07 1.90 -24.94
N SER A 173 -0.39 3.15 -24.60
CA SER A 173 0.08 4.34 -25.31
C SER A 173 1.54 4.72 -25.02
N TRP A 174 2.16 4.13 -24.01
CA TRP A 174 3.50 4.53 -23.58
C TRP A 174 4.59 3.95 -24.47
N THR A 175 5.67 4.73 -24.64
CA THR A 175 6.90 4.23 -25.28
C THR A 175 7.56 3.16 -24.42
N ARG A 176 8.56 2.50 -24.99
CA ARG A 176 9.35 1.51 -24.24
C ARG A 176 10.11 2.16 -23.09
N GLU A 177 10.69 3.33 -23.32
CA GLU A 177 11.46 4.09 -22.33
C GLU A 177 10.57 4.51 -21.15
N GLU A 178 9.34 4.97 -21.42
CA GLU A 178 8.37 5.33 -20.37
C GLU A 178 7.93 4.12 -19.54
N LYS A 179 7.78 2.97 -20.20
CA LYS A 179 7.49 1.69 -19.56
C LYS A 179 8.65 1.23 -18.67
N ASP A 180 9.88 1.37 -19.15
CA ASP A 180 11.09 1.00 -18.41
C ASP A 180 11.28 1.91 -17.19
N GLN A 181 11.13 3.24 -17.34
CA GLN A 181 11.16 4.20 -16.23
C GLN A 181 10.09 3.90 -15.16
N CYS A 182 8.89 3.51 -15.58
CA CYS A 182 7.85 3.08 -14.65
C CYS A 182 8.27 1.82 -13.88
N LEU A 183 8.96 0.88 -14.54
CA LEU A 183 9.40 -0.37 -13.91
C LEU A 183 10.56 -0.18 -12.92
N GLU A 184 11.44 0.80 -13.15
CA GLU A 184 12.55 1.14 -12.25
C GLU A 184 12.05 1.49 -10.83
N GLU A 185 10.86 2.09 -10.72
CA GLU A 185 10.21 2.45 -9.45
C GLU A 185 9.74 1.24 -8.62
N THR A 186 9.76 0.04 -9.20
CA THR A 186 9.31 -1.17 -8.52
C THR A 186 10.15 -1.43 -7.28
N GLU A 187 11.47 -1.48 -7.42
CA GLU A 187 12.36 -1.80 -6.30
C GLU A 187 12.28 -0.74 -5.19
N ILE A 188 12.07 0.53 -5.57
CA ILE A 188 11.87 1.66 -4.65
C ILE A 188 10.55 1.49 -3.88
N SER A 189 9.46 1.18 -4.60
CA SER A 189 8.15 0.92 -4.00
C SER A 189 8.20 -0.22 -2.97
N PHE A 190 8.92 -1.30 -3.29
CA PHE A 190 9.09 -2.43 -2.39
C PHE A 190 9.89 -2.03 -1.14
N LYS A 191 11.03 -1.35 -1.31
CA LYS A 191 11.86 -0.90 -0.19
C LYS A 191 11.07 -0.07 0.84
N TYR A 192 10.33 0.94 0.38
CA TYR A 192 9.51 1.75 1.29
C TYR A 192 8.40 0.93 1.96
N SER A 193 7.74 0.03 1.21
CA SER A 193 6.68 -0.82 1.75
C SER A 193 7.23 -1.78 2.81
N GLU A 194 8.44 -2.33 2.60
CA GLU A 194 9.12 -3.18 3.57
C GLU A 194 9.51 -2.44 4.84
N ASP A 195 10.01 -1.22 4.74
CA ASP A 195 10.36 -0.42 5.91
C ASP A 195 9.13 -0.08 6.76
N ILE A 196 7.97 0.16 6.12
CA ILE A 196 6.69 0.32 6.83
C ILE A 196 6.25 -1.02 7.45
N MET A 197 6.34 -2.14 6.72
CA MET A 197 5.96 -3.46 7.22
C MET A 197 6.80 -3.91 8.42
N LYS A 198 8.09 -3.56 8.50
CA LYS A 198 8.97 -3.86 9.65
C LYS A 198 8.45 -3.28 10.96
N LEU A 199 7.66 -2.21 10.92
CA LEU A 199 7.08 -1.60 12.12
C LEU A 199 6.16 -2.56 12.88
N ILE A 200 5.53 -3.51 12.19
CA ILE A 200 4.58 -4.48 12.77
C ILE A 200 5.22 -5.28 13.92
N ILE A 201 6.54 -5.50 13.86
CA ILE A 201 7.31 -6.28 14.84
C ILE A 201 8.21 -5.40 15.72
N SER A 202 8.08 -4.07 15.62
CA SER A 202 8.85 -3.11 16.44
C SER A 202 8.29 -2.89 17.83
#